data_AF-A0A163VGU3-F1
#
_entry.id   AF-A0A163VGU3-F1
#
_cell.length_a   1.000
_cell.length_b   1.000
_cell.length_c   1.000
_cell.angle_alpha   90.00
_cell.angle_beta   90.00
_cell.angle_gamma   90.00
#
_symmetry.space_group_name_H-M   'P 1'
#
loop_
_entity.id
_entity.type
_entity.pdbx_description
1 polymer ?
#
loop_
_entity_poly.entity_id
_entity_poly.type
_entity_poly.pdbx_seq_one_letter_code
_entity_poly.pdbx_strand_id
1 'polypeptide(L)'
;MAEVKKLGTVTIGQAPRPDVTPILERHLGDRVELLQVGVLDGMTKQEIAASLSPDPEHYVLTSRLASGDAVVMAREKIAPVLQQKIDWLEELGCRQILVLCTGVFDGLTTKNARLLEPDELLAPIVAAMVRGMRFGVLVPLAEQQEALAEKWRHHGLDPIIADASPYDFREKQALAACAQLKDQADIVLLDCMGYTEAMRAFVARHTGLPVILSNALMAKVISEMI
;
A
#
# COMPACT_ATOMS: atom_id res chain seq x y z
N MET A 1 29.53 12.25 11.85
CA MET A 1 28.65 11.28 11.16
C MET A 1 27.26 11.88 11.16
N ALA A 2 26.55 11.88 10.03
CA ALA A 2 25.15 12.31 10.03
C ALA A 2 24.34 11.40 10.97
N GLU A 3 23.44 11.98 11.74
CA GLU A 3 22.55 11.22 12.64
C GLU A 3 21.67 10.31 11.78
N VAL A 4 21.68 9.00 12.06
CA VAL A 4 20.80 8.03 11.40
C VAL A 4 19.37 8.37 11.82
N LYS A 5 18.52 8.69 10.84
CA LYS A 5 17.12 9.05 11.13
C LYS A 5 16.32 7.78 11.41
N LYS A 6 15.39 7.85 12.36
CA LYS A 6 14.42 6.77 12.60
C LYS A 6 13.18 6.97 11.74
N LEU A 7 12.85 5.98 10.92
CA LEU A 7 11.57 5.91 10.21
C LEU A 7 10.73 4.81 10.84
N GLY A 8 9.62 5.19 11.44
CA GLY A 8 8.60 4.25 11.86
C GLY A 8 7.81 3.77 10.65
N THR A 9 7.56 2.47 10.53
CA THR A 9 6.65 1.94 9.52
C THR A 9 5.58 1.11 10.20
N VAL A 10 4.32 1.43 9.92
CA VAL A 10 3.17 0.66 10.42
C VAL A 10 2.48 -0.06 9.27
N THR A 11 2.37 -1.38 9.35
CA THR A 11 1.62 -2.16 8.36
C THR A 11 0.27 -2.62 8.92
N ILE A 12 -0.72 -2.77 8.05
CA ILE A 12 -2.02 -3.35 8.42
C ILE A 12 -1.88 -4.84 8.75
N GLY A 13 -0.89 -5.53 8.19
CA GLY A 13 -0.61 -6.92 8.49
C GLY A 13 0.24 -7.11 9.74
N GLN A 14 1.14 -8.09 9.66
CA GLN A 14 2.19 -8.32 10.65
C GLN A 14 3.53 -7.78 10.13
N ALA A 15 4.37 -7.28 11.03
CA ALA A 15 5.71 -6.82 10.73
C ALA A 15 6.78 -7.84 11.16
N PRO A 16 7.96 -7.84 10.52
CA PRO A 16 8.34 -7.06 9.32
C PRO A 16 7.69 -7.61 8.04
N ARG A 17 7.64 -6.77 6.98
CA ARG A 17 7.01 -7.13 5.70
C ARG A 17 8.06 -7.59 4.68
N PRO A 18 8.27 -8.90 4.45
CA PRO A 18 9.32 -9.37 3.55
C PRO A 18 9.13 -8.95 2.08
N ASP A 19 7.91 -8.57 1.70
CA ASP A 19 7.53 -8.08 0.38
C ASP A 19 7.75 -6.57 0.19
N VAL A 20 7.88 -5.80 1.28
CA VAL A 20 7.99 -4.33 1.23
C VAL A 20 9.32 -3.82 1.77
N THR A 21 9.81 -4.40 2.87
CA THR A 21 11.06 -3.98 3.53
C THR A 21 12.25 -3.93 2.57
N PRO A 22 12.49 -4.93 1.69
CA PRO A 22 13.60 -4.86 0.75
C PRO A 22 13.51 -3.70 -0.25
N ILE A 23 12.29 -3.25 -0.59
CA ILE A 23 12.07 -2.11 -1.48
C ILE A 23 12.40 -0.81 -0.76
N LEU A 24 11.98 -0.68 0.51
CA LEU A 24 12.34 0.48 1.34
C LEU A 24 13.85 0.56 1.53
N GLU A 25 14.50 -0.52 1.96
CA GLU A 25 15.94 -0.59 2.18
C GLU A 25 16.73 -0.24 0.91
N ARG A 26 16.30 -0.71 -0.26
CA ARG A 26 16.95 -0.39 -1.54
C ARG A 26 16.99 1.12 -1.85
N HIS A 27 15.96 1.87 -1.46
CA HIS A 27 15.84 3.29 -1.79
C HIS A 27 16.29 4.22 -0.66
N LEU A 28 16.13 3.79 0.59
CA LEU A 28 16.53 4.55 1.77
C LEU A 28 18.00 4.31 2.13
N GLY A 29 18.46 3.07 1.98
CA GLY A 29 19.79 2.62 2.38
C GLY A 29 20.05 2.80 3.88
N ASP A 30 21.32 2.90 4.24
CA ASP A 30 21.77 3.03 5.64
C ASP A 30 21.54 4.43 6.24
N ARG A 31 20.83 5.32 5.54
CA ARG A 31 20.45 6.64 6.05
C ARG A 31 19.44 6.55 7.20
N VAL A 32 18.78 5.40 7.32
CA VAL A 32 17.56 5.25 8.13
C VAL A 32 17.59 3.96 8.93
N GLU A 33 17.24 4.06 10.21
CA GLU A 33 16.84 2.92 11.02
C GLU A 33 15.34 2.69 10.85
N LEU A 34 14.95 1.51 10.34
CA LEU A 34 13.55 1.13 10.15
C LEU A 34 12.99 0.49 11.43
N LEU A 35 12.09 1.19 12.11
CA LEU A 35 11.30 0.64 13.22
C LEU A 35 9.95 0.16 12.68
N GLN A 36 9.73 -1.16 12.66
CA GLN A 36 8.59 -1.77 11.99
C GLN A 36 7.61 -2.36 13.01
N VAL A 37 6.31 -2.09 12.81
CA VAL A 37 5.23 -2.67 13.63
C VAL A 37 4.02 -2.98 12.77
N GLY A 38 3.31 -4.05 13.10
CA GLY A 38 2.07 -4.47 12.47
C GLY A 38 0.87 -4.23 13.37
N VAL A 39 -0.26 -3.86 12.76
CA VAL A 39 -1.56 -3.79 13.43
C VAL A 39 -1.97 -5.17 13.96
N LEU A 40 -1.60 -6.24 13.26
CA LEU A 40 -1.95 -7.62 13.61
C LEU A 40 -0.82 -8.37 14.34
N ASP A 41 0.22 -7.67 14.78
CA ASP A 41 1.32 -8.29 15.52
C ASP A 41 0.79 -8.98 16.78
N GLY A 42 1.15 -10.26 16.93
CA GLY A 42 0.69 -11.09 18.05
C GLY A 42 -0.72 -11.68 17.89
N MET A 43 -1.47 -11.34 16.83
CA MET A 43 -2.79 -11.90 16.58
C MET A 43 -2.73 -13.18 15.73
N THR A 44 -3.57 -14.15 16.07
CA THR A 44 -3.83 -15.34 15.27
C THR A 44 -4.92 -15.08 14.22
N LYS A 45 -4.95 -15.91 13.18
CA LYS A 45 -6.00 -15.86 12.14
C LYS A 45 -7.42 -16.00 12.72
N GLN A 46 -7.58 -16.80 13.77
CA GLN A 46 -8.87 -17.04 14.43
C GLN A 46 -9.33 -15.78 15.19
N GLU A 47 -8.43 -15.13 15.91
CA GLU A 47 -8.72 -13.88 16.62
C GLU A 47 -9.08 -12.75 15.64
N ILE A 48 -8.35 -12.67 14.52
CA ILE A 48 -8.65 -11.70 13.44
C ILE A 48 -10.05 -11.94 12.89
N ALA A 49 -10.38 -13.19 12.54
CA ALA A 49 -11.71 -13.52 12.03
C ALA A 49 -12.82 -13.22 13.05
N ALA A 50 -12.56 -13.43 14.34
CA ALA A 50 -13.54 -13.19 15.40
C ALA A 50 -13.77 -11.70 15.68
N SER A 51 -12.76 -10.84 15.55
CA SER A 51 -12.80 -9.46 16.03
C SER A 51 -12.75 -8.39 14.94
N LEU A 52 -12.17 -8.70 13.77
CA LEU A 52 -11.87 -7.72 12.73
C LEU A 52 -12.59 -7.99 11.40
N SER A 53 -13.37 -9.06 11.28
CA SER A 53 -14.13 -9.36 10.06
C SER A 53 -15.05 -8.19 9.67
N PRO A 54 -15.16 -7.87 8.37
CA PRO A 54 -16.03 -6.80 7.91
C PRO A 54 -17.51 -7.14 8.03
N ASP A 55 -18.31 -6.11 8.31
CA ASP A 55 -19.77 -6.14 8.19
C ASP A 55 -20.13 -5.54 6.81
N PRO A 56 -21.36 -5.72 6.28
CA PRO A 56 -21.70 -5.30 4.91
C PRO A 56 -21.41 -3.84 4.57
N GLU A 57 -21.50 -2.93 5.55
CA GLU A 57 -21.26 -1.49 5.38
C GLU A 57 -19.79 -1.10 5.56
N HIS A 58 -18.94 -2.02 6.02
CA HIS A 58 -17.54 -1.72 6.31
C HIS A 58 -16.67 -1.75 5.06
N TYR A 59 -15.67 -0.86 5.03
CA TYR A 59 -14.68 -0.91 3.97
C TYR A 59 -13.75 -2.11 4.15
N VAL A 60 -13.67 -2.94 3.12
CA VAL A 60 -12.92 -4.18 3.13
C VAL A 60 -11.45 -3.91 2.84
N LEU A 61 -10.57 -4.35 3.75
CA LEU A 61 -9.13 -4.36 3.58
C LEU A 61 -8.60 -5.77 3.51
N THR A 62 -7.48 -5.96 2.81
CA THR A 62 -6.75 -7.22 2.80
C THR A 62 -5.28 -7.02 3.12
N SER A 63 -4.71 -8.00 3.82
CA SER A 63 -3.30 -8.03 4.16
C SER A 63 -2.78 -9.46 4.22
N ARG A 64 -1.47 -9.61 4.41
CA ARG A 64 -0.77 -10.89 4.56
C ARG A 64 -0.26 -11.05 5.99
N LEU A 65 -0.47 -12.23 6.57
CA LEU A 65 0.13 -12.64 7.84
C LEU A 65 1.57 -13.15 7.63
N ALA A 66 2.34 -13.27 8.71
CA ALA A 66 3.68 -13.85 8.67
C ALA A 66 3.68 -15.31 8.20
N SER A 67 2.57 -16.04 8.40
CA SER A 67 2.37 -17.39 7.86
C SER A 67 2.25 -17.45 6.33
N GLY A 68 2.08 -16.31 5.67
CA GLY A 68 1.80 -16.20 4.24
C GLY A 68 0.31 -16.14 3.92
N ASP A 69 -0.57 -16.47 4.87
CA ASP A 69 -2.02 -16.43 4.69
C ASP A 69 -2.53 -15.02 4.41
N ALA A 70 -3.45 -14.90 3.46
CA ALA A 70 -4.24 -13.69 3.26
C ALA A 70 -5.37 -13.61 4.30
N VAL A 71 -5.62 -12.41 4.79
CA VAL A 71 -6.74 -12.08 5.70
C VAL A 71 -7.49 -10.88 5.17
N VAL A 72 -8.77 -10.82 5.52
CA VAL A 72 -9.68 -9.71 5.20
C VAL A 72 -10.21 -9.12 6.50
N MET A 73 -10.30 -7.79 6.57
CA MET A 73 -10.70 -7.07 7.78
C MET A 73 -11.47 -5.78 7.44
N ALA A 74 -12.27 -5.28 8.38
CA ALA A 74 -12.87 -3.96 8.30
C ALA A 74 -11.86 -2.88 8.63
N ARG A 75 -11.78 -1.86 7.77
CA ARG A 75 -11.03 -0.62 8.03
C ARG A 75 -11.41 0.02 9.36
N GLU A 76 -12.72 0.11 9.63
CA GLU A 76 -13.28 0.80 10.79
C GLU A 76 -12.85 0.13 12.11
N LYS A 77 -12.67 -1.21 12.10
CA LYS A 77 -12.26 -1.98 13.27
C LYS A 77 -10.75 -1.88 13.52
N ILE A 78 -9.95 -1.63 12.47
CA ILE A 78 -8.49 -1.55 12.60
C ILE A 78 -7.97 -0.12 12.83
N ALA A 79 -8.71 0.92 12.43
CA ALA A 79 -8.26 2.30 12.53
C ALA A 79 -7.85 2.71 13.97
N PRO A 80 -8.57 2.31 15.04
CA PRO A 80 -8.14 2.61 16.41
C PRO A 80 -6.81 1.93 16.79
N VAL A 81 -6.59 0.70 16.32
CA VAL A 81 -5.35 -0.05 16.58
C VAL A 81 -4.19 0.57 15.78
N LEU A 82 -4.44 0.97 14.54
CA LEU A 82 -3.48 1.70 13.71
C LEU A 82 -3.02 3.00 14.39
N GLN A 83 -3.94 3.80 14.93
CA GLN A 83 -3.60 5.01 15.67
C GLN A 83 -2.70 4.70 16.88
N GLN A 84 -3.02 3.66 17.66
CA GLN A 84 -2.19 3.26 18.80
C GLN A 84 -0.76 2.89 18.39
N LYS A 85 -0.59 2.21 17.24
CA LYS A 85 0.75 1.88 16.72
C LYS A 85 1.51 3.13 16.26
N ILE A 86 0.82 4.11 15.67
CA ILE A 86 1.40 5.40 15.28
C ILE A 86 1.88 6.16 16.52
N ASP A 87 1.03 6.27 17.55
CA ASP A 87 1.39 6.91 18.83
C ASP A 87 2.61 6.24 19.47
N TRP A 88 2.64 4.91 19.47
CA TRP A 88 3.76 4.13 20.01
C TRP A 88 5.07 4.37 19.25
N LEU A 89 5.04 4.40 17.91
CA LEU A 89 6.23 4.72 17.11
C LEU A 89 6.74 6.13 17.41
N GLU A 90 5.84 7.08 17.62
CA GLU A 90 6.19 8.46 17.98
C GLU A 90 6.84 8.54 19.37
N GLU A 91 6.34 7.79 20.36
CA GLU A 91 6.93 7.66 21.70
C GLU A 91 8.34 7.06 21.67
N LEU A 92 8.63 6.18 20.70
CA LEU A 92 9.97 5.65 20.45
C LEU A 92 10.92 6.63 19.72
N GLY A 93 10.44 7.84 19.42
CA GLY A 93 11.22 8.91 18.83
C GLY A 93 11.21 8.95 17.30
N CYS A 94 10.32 8.21 16.64
CA CYS A 94 10.15 8.33 15.19
C CYS A 94 9.62 9.74 14.85
N ARG A 95 10.36 10.50 14.03
CA ARG A 95 9.93 11.82 13.54
C ARG A 95 9.21 11.75 12.20
N GLN A 96 9.28 10.60 11.54
CA GLN A 96 8.56 10.27 10.32
C GLN A 96 7.95 8.88 10.53
N ILE A 97 6.67 8.74 10.20
CA ILE A 97 5.93 7.49 10.34
C ILE A 97 5.22 7.22 9.02
N LEU A 98 5.57 6.10 8.38
CA LEU A 98 4.99 5.66 7.12
C LEU A 98 3.92 4.58 7.36
N VAL A 99 2.70 4.83 6.89
CA VAL A 99 1.67 3.80 6.81
C VAL A 99 1.93 2.94 5.59
N LEU A 100 2.02 1.62 5.75
CA LEU A 100 2.20 0.66 4.65
C LEU A 100 0.85 0.13 4.16
N CYS A 101 -0.02 1.06 3.76
CA CYS A 101 -1.32 0.81 3.13
C CYS A 101 -1.62 1.90 2.09
N THR A 102 -2.30 1.55 1.00
CA THR A 102 -2.87 2.51 0.03
C THR A 102 -4.37 2.71 0.23
N GLY A 103 -4.95 2.15 1.30
CA GLY A 103 -6.33 2.42 1.71
C GLY A 103 -6.42 3.73 2.49
N VAL A 104 -7.56 4.41 2.33
CA VAL A 104 -7.85 5.70 2.99
C VAL A 104 -8.24 5.48 4.45
N PHE A 105 -7.58 6.16 5.40
CA PHE A 105 -7.96 6.15 6.81
C PHE A 105 -8.28 7.57 7.28
N ASP A 106 -9.51 7.80 7.70
CA ASP A 106 -9.93 9.12 8.17
C ASP A 106 -9.44 9.37 9.60
N GLY A 107 -8.80 10.52 9.83
CA GLY A 107 -8.52 11.02 11.18
C GLY A 107 -7.30 10.41 11.88
N LEU A 108 -6.37 9.79 11.15
CA LEU A 108 -5.07 9.45 11.72
C LEU A 108 -4.30 10.72 12.09
N THR A 109 -3.60 10.70 13.22
CA THR A 109 -2.88 11.87 13.73
C THR A 109 -1.54 11.51 14.34
N THR A 110 -0.68 12.52 14.46
CA THR A 110 0.58 12.49 15.19
C THR A 110 0.69 13.76 16.04
N LYS A 111 1.46 13.73 17.13
CA LYS A 111 1.68 14.93 17.97
C LYS A 111 2.83 15.79 17.44
N ASN A 112 3.90 15.15 16.99
CA ASN A 112 5.18 15.77 16.62
C ASN A 112 5.81 15.19 15.35
N ALA A 113 5.48 13.95 14.99
CA ALA A 113 5.98 13.27 13.81
C ALA A 113 5.25 13.74 12.54
N ARG A 114 5.90 13.56 11.39
CA ARG A 114 5.23 13.62 10.10
C ARG A 114 4.62 12.26 9.81
N LEU A 115 3.29 12.20 9.70
CA LEU A 115 2.60 11.05 9.18
C LEU A 115 2.70 11.06 7.65
N LEU A 116 3.12 9.94 7.08
CA LEU A 116 3.30 9.73 5.65
C LEU A 116 2.30 8.67 5.22
N GLU A 117 1.20 9.11 4.63
CA GLU A 117 0.13 8.24 4.15
C GLU A 117 0.28 8.06 2.63
N PRO A 118 0.49 6.82 2.14
CA PRO A 118 0.62 6.59 0.71
C PRO A 118 -0.59 7.08 -0.09
N ASP A 119 -1.79 7.03 0.49
CA ASP A 119 -2.99 7.48 -0.22
C ASP A 119 -2.97 9.00 -0.51
N GLU A 120 -2.64 9.81 0.49
CA GLU A 120 -2.55 11.27 0.36
C GLU A 120 -1.39 11.73 -0.54
N LEU A 121 -0.30 10.97 -0.57
CA LEU A 121 0.91 11.34 -1.30
C LEU A 121 0.94 10.79 -2.73
N LEU A 122 0.59 9.52 -2.91
CA LEU A 122 0.71 8.87 -4.22
C LEU A 122 -0.31 9.41 -5.21
N ALA A 123 -1.56 9.64 -4.80
CA ALA A 123 -2.61 10.05 -5.71
C ALA A 123 -2.30 11.37 -6.47
N PRO A 124 -1.94 12.48 -5.80
CA PRO A 124 -1.57 13.71 -6.50
C PRO A 124 -0.27 13.58 -7.31
N ILE A 125 0.72 12.82 -6.83
CA ILE A 125 1.99 12.60 -7.55
C ILE A 125 1.73 11.85 -8.86
N VAL A 126 0.98 10.74 -8.79
CA VAL A 126 0.64 9.93 -9.96
C VAL A 126 -0.22 10.74 -10.93
N ALA A 127 -1.22 11.48 -10.44
CA ALA A 127 -2.06 12.35 -11.27
C ALA A 127 -1.24 13.39 -12.06
N ALA A 128 -0.19 13.94 -11.46
CA ALA A 128 0.74 14.82 -12.17
C ALA A 128 1.58 14.07 -13.23
N MET A 129 2.06 12.86 -12.90
CA MET A 129 2.90 12.05 -13.79
C MET A 129 2.16 11.53 -15.03
N VAL A 130 0.88 11.17 -14.90
CA VAL A 130 0.11 10.51 -15.97
C VAL A 130 -0.81 11.48 -16.73
N ARG A 131 -0.64 12.78 -16.54
CA ARG A 131 -1.49 13.81 -17.16
C ARG A 131 -1.50 13.64 -18.69
N GLY A 132 -2.70 13.48 -19.25
CA GLY A 132 -2.90 13.30 -20.70
C GLY A 132 -2.67 11.87 -21.19
N MET A 133 -2.42 10.91 -20.30
CA MET A 133 -2.30 9.49 -20.61
C MET A 133 -3.57 8.74 -20.21
N ARG A 134 -3.87 7.63 -20.89
CA ARG A 134 -4.88 6.67 -20.42
C ARG A 134 -4.30 5.89 -19.24
N PHE A 135 -4.94 6.00 -18.09
CA PHE A 135 -4.41 5.51 -16.82
C PHE A 135 -5.01 4.15 -16.47
N GLY A 136 -4.18 3.12 -16.35
CA GLY A 136 -4.58 1.80 -15.87
C GLY A 136 -4.23 1.61 -14.39
N VAL A 137 -5.09 0.94 -13.63
CA VAL A 137 -4.84 0.63 -12.21
C VAL A 137 -5.12 -0.85 -11.96
N LEU A 138 -4.15 -1.52 -11.33
CA LEU A 138 -4.30 -2.88 -10.82
C LEU A 138 -4.51 -2.87 -9.31
N VAL A 139 -5.68 -3.32 -8.86
CA VAL A 139 -6.10 -3.32 -7.45
C VAL A 139 -6.07 -4.74 -6.86
N PRO A 140 -5.95 -4.89 -5.53
CA PRO A 140 -5.76 -6.22 -4.94
C PRO A 140 -7.07 -7.04 -4.85
N LEU A 141 -8.24 -6.39 -4.81
CA LEU A 141 -9.55 -7.03 -4.70
C LEU A 141 -10.56 -6.40 -5.67
N ALA A 142 -11.46 -7.21 -6.24
CA ALA A 142 -12.50 -6.74 -7.15
C ALA A 142 -13.52 -5.84 -6.44
N GLU A 143 -13.80 -6.11 -5.17
CA GLU A 143 -14.73 -5.35 -4.35
C GLU A 143 -14.24 -3.92 -4.04
N GLN A 144 -12.95 -3.65 -4.25
CA GLN A 144 -12.35 -2.33 -4.02
C GLN A 144 -12.35 -1.43 -5.27
N GLN A 145 -12.80 -1.92 -6.43
CA GLN A 145 -12.69 -1.19 -7.70
C GLN A 145 -13.39 0.16 -7.66
N GLU A 146 -14.65 0.23 -7.22
CA GLU A 146 -15.41 1.50 -7.26
C GLU A 146 -14.84 2.54 -6.30
N ALA A 147 -14.53 2.15 -5.06
CA ALA A 147 -13.98 3.06 -4.07
C ALA A 147 -12.59 3.60 -4.47
N LEU A 148 -11.76 2.75 -5.09
CA LEU A 148 -10.46 3.20 -5.62
C LEU A 148 -10.64 4.05 -6.88
N ALA A 149 -11.62 3.78 -7.75
CA ALA A 149 -11.95 4.65 -8.88
C ALA A 149 -12.31 6.06 -8.40
N GLU A 150 -13.16 6.16 -7.37
CA GLU A 150 -13.59 7.42 -6.80
C GLU A 150 -12.40 8.25 -6.28
N LYS A 151 -11.45 7.61 -5.57
CA LYS A 151 -10.18 8.25 -5.19
C LYS A 151 -9.49 8.92 -6.38
N TRP A 152 -9.30 8.20 -7.48
CA TRP A 152 -8.61 8.72 -8.65
C TRP A 152 -9.40 9.83 -9.36
N ARG A 153 -10.73 9.72 -9.39
CA ARG A 153 -11.62 10.76 -9.95
C ARG A 153 -11.51 12.09 -9.20
N HIS A 154 -11.35 12.06 -7.87
CA HIS A 154 -11.08 13.28 -7.09
C HIS A 154 -9.79 14.01 -7.51
N HIS A 155 -8.84 13.29 -8.12
CA HIS A 155 -7.61 13.86 -8.68
C HIS A 155 -7.68 14.12 -10.19
N GLY A 156 -8.88 14.07 -10.78
CA GLY A 156 -9.10 14.35 -12.21
C GLY A 156 -8.65 13.21 -13.14
N LEU A 157 -8.52 11.99 -12.63
CA LEU A 157 -8.20 10.80 -13.41
C LEU A 157 -9.42 9.88 -13.52
N ASP A 158 -9.58 9.22 -14.66
CA ASP A 158 -10.60 8.18 -14.86
C ASP A 158 -9.90 6.87 -15.23
N PRO A 159 -9.56 6.02 -14.24
CA PRO A 159 -8.73 4.85 -14.49
C PRO A 159 -9.50 3.67 -15.10
N ILE A 160 -8.84 2.91 -15.96
CA ILE A 160 -9.24 1.55 -16.31
C ILE A 160 -8.77 0.63 -15.20
N ILE A 161 -9.71 0.04 -14.45
CA ILE A 161 -9.39 -0.79 -13.29
C ILE A 161 -9.47 -2.28 -13.64
N ALA A 162 -8.44 -3.02 -13.25
CA ALA A 162 -8.43 -4.48 -13.23
C ALA A 162 -7.93 -4.98 -11.87
N ASP A 163 -8.20 -6.24 -11.52
CA ASP A 163 -7.82 -6.82 -10.24
C ASP A 163 -6.90 -8.05 -10.36
N ALA A 164 -5.89 -8.11 -9.50
CA ALA A 164 -5.09 -9.31 -9.26
C ALA A 164 -4.39 -9.18 -7.91
N SER A 165 -4.75 -10.03 -6.94
CA SER A 165 -4.26 -9.89 -5.57
C SER A 165 -2.73 -10.06 -5.49
N PRO A 166 -1.99 -9.16 -4.83
CA PRO A 166 -0.58 -9.38 -4.49
C PRO A 166 -0.41 -10.48 -3.42
N TYR A 167 -1.48 -10.80 -2.70
CA TYR A 167 -1.46 -11.76 -1.59
C TYR A 167 -1.76 -13.19 -2.04
N ASP A 168 -2.57 -13.32 -3.09
CA ASP A 168 -2.88 -14.57 -3.80
C ASP A 168 -2.70 -14.35 -5.31
N PHE A 169 -1.44 -14.19 -5.73
CA PHE A 169 -1.11 -13.81 -7.10
C PHE A 169 -1.23 -14.99 -8.06
N ARG A 170 -2.45 -15.20 -8.56
CA ARG A 170 -2.78 -16.27 -9.49
C ARG A 170 -2.50 -15.83 -10.92
N GLU A 171 -1.60 -16.54 -11.60
CA GLU A 171 -1.17 -16.19 -12.97
C GLU A 171 -2.34 -16.02 -13.95
N LYS A 172 -3.35 -16.90 -13.91
CA LYS A 172 -4.54 -16.79 -14.78
C LYS A 172 -5.28 -15.46 -14.59
N GLN A 173 -5.46 -15.02 -13.34
CA GLN A 173 -6.14 -13.75 -13.03
C GLN A 173 -5.26 -12.57 -13.45
N ALA A 174 -3.97 -12.62 -13.12
CA ALA A 174 -3.02 -11.57 -13.51
C ALA A 174 -2.91 -11.40 -15.03
N LEU A 175 -2.94 -12.49 -15.81
CA LEU A 175 -2.96 -12.44 -17.27
C LEU A 175 -4.26 -11.81 -17.80
N ALA A 176 -5.41 -12.15 -17.21
CA ALA A 176 -6.69 -11.55 -17.58
C ALA A 176 -6.68 -10.02 -17.33
N ALA A 177 -6.18 -9.61 -16.16
CA ALA A 177 -6.02 -8.19 -15.82
C ALA A 177 -5.06 -7.47 -16.79
N CYS A 178 -3.93 -8.09 -17.14
CA CYS A 178 -3.01 -7.53 -18.14
C CYS A 178 -3.67 -7.39 -19.52
N ALA A 179 -4.44 -8.38 -19.96
CA ALA A 179 -5.15 -8.34 -21.24
C ALA A 179 -6.19 -7.22 -21.28
N GLN A 180 -6.89 -6.97 -20.18
CA GLN A 180 -7.82 -5.85 -20.05
C GLN A 180 -7.11 -4.49 -20.19
N LEU A 181 -5.93 -4.33 -19.58
CA LEU A 181 -5.22 -3.05 -19.54
C LEU A 181 -4.41 -2.74 -20.80
N LYS A 182 -3.86 -3.76 -21.46
CA LYS A 182 -2.87 -3.65 -22.54
C LYS A 182 -3.21 -2.65 -23.64
N ASP A 183 -4.43 -2.69 -24.15
CA ASP A 183 -4.86 -1.83 -25.27
C ASP A 183 -5.68 -0.62 -24.81
N GLN A 184 -5.97 -0.52 -23.52
CA GLN A 184 -6.84 0.50 -22.93
C GLN A 184 -6.08 1.56 -22.14
N ALA A 185 -4.84 1.28 -21.71
CA ALA A 185 -4.00 2.19 -20.94
C ALA A 185 -2.67 2.47 -21.66
N ASP A 186 -2.02 3.58 -21.29
CA ASP A 186 -0.68 3.93 -21.72
C ASP A 186 0.35 3.71 -20.60
N ILE A 187 -0.12 3.58 -19.35
CA ILE A 187 0.67 3.33 -18.14
C ILE A 187 -0.19 2.63 -17.09
N VAL A 188 0.40 1.74 -16.29
CA VAL A 188 -0.30 1.00 -15.24
C VAL A 188 0.28 1.33 -13.87
N LEU A 189 -0.58 1.62 -12.88
CA LEU A 189 -0.23 1.64 -11.46
C LEU A 189 -0.62 0.34 -10.78
N LEU A 190 0.30 -0.25 -10.01
CA LEU A 190 -0.01 -1.33 -9.08
C LEU A 190 -0.36 -0.74 -7.71
N ASP A 191 -1.66 -0.52 -7.46
CA ASP A 191 -2.17 0.26 -6.32
C ASP A 191 -2.33 -0.57 -5.04
N CYS A 192 -1.22 -1.11 -4.54
CA CYS A 192 -1.15 -1.74 -3.23
C CYS A 192 0.29 -1.75 -2.73
N MET A 193 0.48 -1.61 -1.42
CA MET A 193 1.80 -1.74 -0.81
C MET A 193 2.37 -3.15 -0.89
N GLY A 194 1.54 -4.18 -1.12
CA GLY A 194 1.97 -5.58 -1.20
C GLY A 194 2.49 -6.04 -2.57
N TYR A 195 2.40 -5.22 -3.62
CA TYR A 195 2.95 -5.60 -4.92
C TYR A 195 4.48 -5.60 -4.89
N THR A 196 5.08 -6.52 -5.64
CA THR A 196 6.54 -6.69 -5.67
C THR A 196 7.13 -6.31 -7.02
N GLU A 197 8.45 -6.21 -7.06
CA GLU A 197 9.23 -6.03 -8.29
C GLU A 197 8.98 -7.13 -9.33
N ALA A 198 8.81 -8.38 -8.89
CA ALA A 198 8.48 -9.49 -9.77
C ALA A 198 7.09 -9.32 -10.41
N MET A 199 6.11 -8.84 -9.64
CA MET A 199 4.77 -8.54 -10.16
C MET A 199 4.80 -7.34 -11.11
N ARG A 200 5.58 -6.29 -10.83
CA ARG A 200 5.82 -5.18 -11.76
C ARG A 200 6.37 -5.68 -13.09
N ALA A 201 7.42 -6.52 -13.05
CA ALA A 201 8.02 -7.10 -14.25
C ALA A 201 7.04 -7.99 -15.02
N PHE A 202 6.22 -8.77 -14.30
CA PHE A 202 5.16 -9.58 -14.91
C PHE A 202 4.15 -8.71 -15.67
N VAL A 203 3.61 -7.67 -15.03
CA VAL A 203 2.62 -6.78 -15.65
C VAL A 203 3.24 -6.06 -16.85
N ALA A 204 4.43 -5.47 -16.70
CA ALA A 204 5.12 -4.77 -17.78
C ALA A 204 5.37 -5.66 -19.00
N ARG A 205 5.75 -6.93 -18.78
CA ARG A 205 5.98 -7.90 -19.85
C ARG A 205 4.70 -8.23 -20.63
N HIS A 206 3.57 -8.39 -19.94
CA HIS A 206 2.33 -8.87 -20.57
C HIS A 206 1.46 -7.75 -21.13
N THR A 207 1.54 -6.54 -20.56
CA THR A 207 0.89 -5.34 -21.13
C THR A 207 1.77 -4.66 -22.17
N GLY A 208 3.09 -4.74 -22.05
CA GLY A 208 4.02 -3.92 -22.86
C GLY A 208 4.04 -2.45 -22.45
N LEU A 209 3.44 -2.10 -21.31
CA LEU A 209 3.31 -0.74 -20.81
C LEU A 209 4.32 -0.44 -19.69
N PRO A 210 4.69 0.84 -19.47
CA PRO A 210 5.32 1.28 -18.25
C PRO A 210 4.46 0.95 -17.03
N VAL A 211 5.09 0.54 -15.92
CA VAL A 211 4.39 0.16 -14.69
C VAL A 211 4.96 0.90 -13.48
N ILE A 212 4.10 1.64 -12.78
CA ILE A 212 4.38 2.29 -11.51
C ILE A 212 4.06 1.30 -10.38
N LEU A 213 4.94 1.22 -9.40
CA LEU A 213 4.78 0.38 -8.22
C LEU A 213 4.67 1.29 -6.99
N SER A 214 3.53 1.26 -6.30
CA SER A 214 3.20 2.21 -5.22
C SER A 214 4.24 2.24 -4.11
N ASN A 215 4.68 1.09 -3.60
CA ASN A 215 5.68 1.05 -2.53
C ASN A 215 7.05 1.58 -2.96
N ALA A 216 7.48 1.34 -4.21
CA ALA A 216 8.73 1.85 -4.73
C ALA A 216 8.67 3.34 -5.05
N LEU A 217 7.54 3.85 -5.57
CA LEU A 217 7.33 5.28 -5.75
C LEU A 217 7.34 5.99 -4.40
N MET A 218 6.62 5.44 -3.42
CA MET A 218 6.60 5.97 -2.07
C MET A 218 8.00 6.02 -1.47
N ALA A 219 8.76 4.91 -1.55
CA ALA A 219 10.13 4.83 -1.06
C ALA A 219 11.06 5.90 -1.69
N LYS A 220 10.91 6.18 -3.00
CA LYS A 220 11.69 7.23 -3.69
C LYS A 220 11.30 8.62 -3.22
N VAL A 221 10.00 8.90 -3.07
CA VAL A 221 9.50 10.21 -2.62
C VAL A 221 9.99 10.52 -1.21
N ILE A 222 9.83 9.58 -0.27
CA ILE A 222 10.26 9.80 1.12
C ILE A 222 11.79 9.90 1.25
N SER A 223 12.55 9.35 0.30
CA SER A 223 14.01 9.40 0.33
C SER A 223 14.59 10.81 0.15
N GLU A 224 13.77 11.76 -0.31
CA GLU A 224 14.08 13.19 -0.39
C GLU A 224 13.77 13.94 0.93
N MET A 225 13.02 13.31 1.84
CA MET A 225 12.62 13.87 3.14
C MET A 225 13.47 13.32 4.30
N ILE A 226 14.38 12.39 4.00
CA ILE A 226 15.22 11.67 4.95
C ILE A 226 16.70 11.97 4.69
#